data_AF-A0A200J725-F1
#
_entry.id   AF-A0A200J725-F1
#
_cell.length_a   1.000
_cell.length_b   1.000
_cell.length_c   1.000
_cell.angle_alpha   90.00
_cell.angle_beta   90.00
_cell.angle_gamma   90.00
#
_symmetry.space_group_name_H-M   'P 1'
#
loop_
_entity.id
_entity.type
_entity.pdbx_description
1 polymer ?
#
loop_
_entity_poly.entity_id
_entity_poly.type
_entity_poly.pdbx_seq_one_letter_code
_entity_poly.pdbx_strand_id
1 'polypeptide(L)'
;MKENLPTYDDIVEAVQLDLDEYVNEDGLTIAQASAKILEEEWQDINEDERVKYSYLLTLALDGIKQKQLSDFLYDKLEFYGNNILKMDNNESSQLKQDFLTYQEKLKEQNFDMIETSVNTKSRVDYILNQNQ
;
A
#
# COMPACT_ATOMS: atom_id res chain seq x y z
N MET A 1 -10.40 5.02 -24.88
CA MET A 1 -11.38 4.62 -23.85
C MET A 1 -10.74 5.01 -22.53
N LYS A 2 -11.45 5.64 -21.59
CA LYS A 2 -10.92 5.72 -20.21
C LYS A 2 -10.87 4.28 -19.73
N GLU A 3 -9.69 3.77 -19.38
CA GLU A 3 -9.60 2.51 -18.67
C GLU A 3 -10.41 2.66 -17.37
N ASN A 4 -11.17 1.63 -17.04
CA ASN A 4 -11.84 1.61 -15.75
C ASN A 4 -10.74 1.42 -14.71
N LEU A 5 -10.71 2.29 -13.70
CA LEU A 5 -9.79 2.15 -12.57
C LEU A 5 -9.92 0.75 -11.95
N PRO A 6 -8.82 0.14 -11.50
CA PRO A 6 -8.83 -1.22 -10.95
C PRO A 6 -9.66 -1.26 -9.67
N THR A 7 -10.48 -2.28 -9.47
CA THR A 7 -11.27 -2.42 -8.23
C THR A 7 -10.36 -2.71 -7.02
N TYR A 8 -10.91 -2.68 -5.80
CA TYR A 8 -10.12 -3.02 -4.62
C TYR A 8 -9.59 -4.45 -4.70
N ASP A 9 -10.43 -5.40 -5.13
CA ASP A 9 -10.07 -6.81 -5.23
C ASP A 9 -9.02 -7.05 -6.33
N ASP A 10 -9.12 -6.34 -7.47
CA ASP A 10 -8.11 -6.40 -8.53
C ASP A 10 -6.73 -5.97 -8.01
N ILE A 11 -6.69 -4.88 -7.21
CA ILE A 11 -5.45 -4.38 -6.61
C ILE A 11 -4.89 -5.38 -5.59
N VAL A 12 -5.75 -6.00 -4.77
CA VAL A 12 -5.32 -7.01 -3.79
C VAL A 12 -4.68 -8.20 -4.48
N GLU A 13 -5.29 -8.71 -5.55
CA GLU A 13 -4.75 -9.84 -6.30
C GLU A 13 -3.43 -9.48 -6.99
N ALA A 14 -3.38 -8.34 -7.68
CA ALA A 14 -2.17 -7.88 -8.37
C ALA A 14 -0.98 -7.70 -7.41
N VAL A 15 -1.19 -6.98 -6.30
CA VAL A 15 -0.14 -6.76 -5.29
C VAL A 15 0.36 -8.07 -4.69
N GLN A 16 -0.51 -9.04 -4.46
CA GLN A 16 -0.10 -10.35 -3.93
C GLN A 16 0.79 -11.12 -4.90
N LEU A 17 0.44 -11.10 -6.19
CA LEU A 17 1.24 -11.73 -7.23
C LEU A 17 2.61 -11.05 -7.36
N ASP A 18 2.63 -9.72 -7.45
CA ASP A 18 3.88 -8.95 -7.61
C ASP A 18 4.77 -9.08 -6.38
N LEU A 19 4.21 -9.06 -5.17
CA LEU A 19 4.98 -9.27 -3.94
C LEU A 19 5.59 -10.67 -3.90
N ASP A 20 4.85 -11.70 -4.30
CA ASP A 20 5.35 -13.08 -4.32
C ASP A 20 6.51 -13.22 -5.32
N GLU A 21 6.35 -12.70 -6.54
CA GLU A 21 7.38 -12.68 -7.57
C GLU A 21 8.63 -11.93 -7.08
N TYR A 22 8.46 -10.70 -6.61
CA TYR A 22 9.59 -9.86 -6.21
C TYR A 22 10.35 -10.39 -4.99
N VAL A 23 9.66 -11.02 -4.05
CA VAL A 23 10.30 -11.55 -2.84
C VAL A 23 10.93 -12.92 -3.12
N ASN A 24 10.22 -13.82 -3.79
CA ASN A 24 10.66 -15.21 -3.94
C ASN A 24 11.55 -15.43 -5.17
N GLU A 25 11.29 -14.73 -6.28
CA GLU A 25 12.03 -14.90 -7.53
C GLU A 25 13.17 -13.88 -7.66
N ASP A 26 12.89 -12.60 -7.40
CA ASP A 26 13.90 -11.53 -7.50
C ASP A 26 14.76 -11.35 -6.24
N GLY A 27 14.35 -11.97 -5.12
CA GLY A 27 15.07 -11.89 -3.84
C GLY A 27 15.03 -10.49 -3.19
N LEU A 28 14.04 -9.67 -3.53
CA LEU A 28 13.82 -8.37 -2.90
C LEU A 28 13.30 -8.53 -1.47
N THR A 29 13.68 -7.61 -0.59
CA THR A 29 13.00 -7.46 0.71
C THR A 29 11.58 -6.93 0.51
N ILE A 30 10.69 -7.17 1.47
CA ILE A 30 9.32 -6.65 1.45
C ILE A 30 9.27 -5.13 1.23
N ALA A 31 10.18 -4.39 1.86
CA ALA A 31 10.27 -2.95 1.69
C ALA A 31 10.66 -2.54 0.26
N GLN A 32 11.61 -3.26 -0.35
CA GLN A 32 12.02 -3.02 -1.75
C GLN A 32 10.91 -3.39 -2.73
N ALA A 33 10.30 -4.56 -2.57
CA ALA A 33 9.19 -5.00 -3.39
C ALA A 33 8.01 -4.02 -3.32
N SER A 34 7.65 -3.58 -2.10
CA SER A 34 6.60 -2.59 -1.89
C SER A 34 6.89 -1.25 -2.59
N ALA A 35 8.13 -0.76 -2.50
CA ALA A 35 8.53 0.48 -3.16
C ALA A 35 8.51 0.35 -4.69
N LYS A 36 8.91 -0.81 -5.22
CA LYS A 36 8.92 -1.13 -6.66
C LYS A 36 7.49 -1.19 -7.23
N ILE A 37 6.57 -1.86 -6.54
CA ILE A 37 5.15 -1.91 -6.92
C ILE A 37 4.57 -0.49 -6.97
N LEU A 38 4.80 0.34 -5.94
CA LEU A 38 4.33 1.74 -5.97
C LEU A 38 4.94 2.54 -7.14
N GLU A 39 6.19 2.26 -7.51
CA GLU A 39 6.87 2.89 -8.64
C GLU A 39 6.32 2.47 -9.99
N GLU A 40 5.90 1.21 -10.15
CA GLU A 40 5.33 0.69 -11.40
C GLU A 40 3.88 1.14 -11.59
N GLU A 41 3.11 1.12 -10.51
CA GLU A 41 1.67 1.41 -10.48
C GLU A 41 1.36 2.91 -10.29
N TRP A 42 2.38 3.77 -10.44
CA TRP A 42 2.31 5.18 -10.10
C TRP A 42 1.22 5.95 -10.87
N GLN A 43 0.86 5.53 -12.09
CA GLN A 43 -0.14 6.21 -12.90
C GLN A 43 -1.53 6.06 -12.27
N ASP A 44 -1.93 4.83 -11.98
CA ASP A 44 -3.22 4.49 -11.37
C ASP A 44 -3.32 5.02 -9.94
N ILE A 45 -2.24 4.87 -9.17
CA ILE A 45 -2.12 5.43 -7.81
C ILE A 45 -2.37 6.93 -7.78
N ASN A 46 -2.02 7.67 -8.84
CA ASN A 46 -2.20 9.11 -8.89
C ASN A 46 -3.45 9.55 -9.66
N GLU A 47 -4.27 8.64 -10.21
CA GLU A 47 -5.55 8.99 -10.82
C GLU A 47 -6.68 9.09 -9.78
N ASP A 48 -6.63 8.27 -8.72
CA ASP A 48 -7.73 8.18 -7.74
C ASP A 48 -7.27 7.86 -6.30
N GLU A 49 -7.86 8.53 -5.31
CA GLU A 49 -7.50 8.33 -3.90
C GLU A 49 -7.83 6.94 -3.38
N ARG A 50 -8.94 6.32 -3.82
CA ARG A 50 -9.28 4.97 -3.39
C ARG A 50 -8.24 4.00 -3.95
N VAL A 51 -7.82 4.15 -5.20
CA VAL A 51 -6.72 3.34 -5.77
C VAL A 51 -5.45 3.50 -4.93
N LYS A 52 -5.02 4.74 -4.67
CA LYS A 52 -3.85 5.06 -3.84
C LYS A 52 -3.89 4.36 -2.49
N TYR A 53 -4.99 4.52 -1.76
CA TYR A 53 -5.13 3.96 -0.42
C TYR A 53 -5.21 2.43 -0.46
N SER A 54 -5.76 1.85 -1.53
CA SER A 54 -5.81 0.40 -1.73
C SER A 54 -4.40 -0.19 -1.85
N TYR A 55 -3.55 0.36 -2.72
CA TYR A 55 -2.16 -0.10 -2.84
C TYR A 55 -1.40 0.01 -1.51
N LEU A 56 -1.48 1.17 -0.85
CA LEU A 56 -0.78 1.40 0.42
C LEU A 56 -1.23 0.41 1.51
N LEU A 57 -2.54 0.20 1.63
CA LEU A 57 -3.09 -0.68 2.65
C LEU A 57 -2.79 -2.15 2.38
N THR A 58 -2.96 -2.60 1.13
CA THR A 58 -2.70 -4.00 0.74
C THR A 58 -1.23 -4.34 0.99
N LEU A 59 -0.30 -3.50 0.54
CA LEU A 59 1.14 -3.68 0.80
C LEU A 59 1.45 -3.77 2.30
N ALA A 60 0.82 -2.92 3.12
CA ALA A 60 1.03 -2.93 4.56
C ALA A 60 0.49 -4.22 5.21
N LEU A 61 -0.72 -4.65 4.83
CA LEU A 61 -1.33 -5.87 5.36
C LEU A 61 -0.54 -7.12 4.96
N ASP A 62 -0.10 -7.22 3.72
CA ASP A 62 0.69 -8.36 3.24
C ASP A 62 2.08 -8.37 3.85
N GLY A 63 2.72 -7.21 4.01
CA GLY A 63 3.94 -7.11 4.81
C GLY A 63 3.72 -7.64 6.24
N ILE A 64 2.66 -7.19 6.93
CA ILE A 64 2.37 -7.65 8.30
C ILE A 64 2.12 -9.17 8.35
N LYS A 65 1.46 -9.76 7.33
CA LYS A 65 1.32 -11.23 7.22
C LYS A 65 2.69 -11.91 7.18
N GLN A 66 3.66 -11.29 6.52
CA GLN A 66 5.07 -11.71 6.45
C GLN A 66 5.94 -11.22 7.62
N LYS A 67 5.32 -10.72 8.69
CA LYS A 67 6.00 -10.23 9.91
C LYS A 67 6.87 -8.99 9.73
N GLN A 68 6.65 -8.21 8.66
CA GLN A 68 7.43 -6.99 8.38
C GLN A 68 6.53 -5.83 7.95
N LEU A 69 6.71 -4.63 8.52
CA LEU A 69 6.03 -3.43 8.05
C LEU A 69 7.06 -2.38 7.65
N SER A 70 7.02 -1.93 6.41
CA SER A 70 7.88 -0.83 5.95
C SER A 70 7.45 0.48 6.64
N ASP A 71 8.42 1.22 7.16
CA ASP A 71 8.16 2.49 7.87
C ASP A 71 7.43 3.53 7.01
N PHE A 72 7.74 3.61 5.72
CA PHE A 72 7.05 4.54 4.83
C PHE A 72 5.56 4.18 4.65
N LEU A 73 5.19 2.89 4.64
CA LEU A 73 3.78 2.49 4.56
C LEU A 73 3.05 2.89 5.84
N TYR A 74 3.69 2.69 6.99
CA TYR A 74 3.18 3.16 8.27
C TYR A 74 2.95 4.68 8.27
N ASP A 75 3.96 5.46 7.91
CA ASP A 75 3.88 6.93 7.88
C ASP A 75 2.76 7.42 6.94
N LYS A 76 2.61 6.79 5.77
CA LYS A 76 1.56 7.17 4.81
C LYS A 76 0.16 6.79 5.27
N LEU A 77 -0.02 5.60 5.87
CA LEU A 77 -1.31 5.19 6.38
C LEU A 77 -1.70 5.96 7.65
N GLU A 78 -0.73 6.41 8.45
CA GLU A 78 -0.98 7.35 9.55
C GLU A 78 -1.48 8.70 9.00
N PHE A 79 -0.84 9.22 7.95
CA PHE A 79 -1.21 10.48 7.33
C PHE A 79 -2.59 10.43 6.63
N TYR A 80 -2.86 9.38 5.84
CA TYR A 80 -4.08 9.27 5.04
C TYR A 80 -5.25 8.59 5.77
N GLY A 81 -5.03 7.97 6.93
CA GLY A 81 -6.01 7.10 7.59
C GLY A 81 -7.39 7.75 7.82
N ASN A 82 -7.41 9.03 8.17
CA ASN A 82 -8.66 9.78 8.35
C ASN A 82 -9.45 9.93 7.04
N ASN A 83 -8.79 9.99 5.89
CA ASN A 83 -9.45 10.09 4.59
C ASN A 83 -10.10 8.75 4.23
N ILE A 84 -9.39 7.64 4.46
CA ILE A 84 -9.91 6.28 4.24
C ILE A 84 -11.23 6.08 5.00
N LEU A 85 -11.26 6.45 6.29
CA LEU A 85 -12.47 6.30 7.13
C LEU A 85 -13.67 7.13 6.63
N LYS A 86 -13.43 8.26 5.96
CA LYS A 86 -14.45 9.20 5.47
C LYS A 86 -14.95 8.90 4.05
N MET A 87 -14.41 7.92 3.34
CA MET A 87 -14.80 7.61 1.96
C MET A 87 -16.23 7.04 1.87
N ASP A 88 -17.22 7.77 1.36
CA ASP A 88 -18.61 7.30 1.35
C ASP A 88 -19.03 6.67 0.00
N ASN A 89 -18.31 5.64 -0.46
CA ASN A 89 -18.70 4.83 -1.61
C ASN A 89 -18.77 3.33 -1.26
N ASN A 90 -19.71 2.59 -1.87
CA ASN A 90 -19.88 1.16 -1.58
C ASN A 90 -18.60 0.35 -1.87
N GLU A 91 -17.85 0.75 -2.91
CA GLU A 91 -16.58 0.12 -3.32
C GLU A 91 -15.44 0.29 -2.29
N SER A 92 -15.50 1.29 -1.41
CA SER A 92 -14.53 1.48 -0.31
C SER A 92 -14.90 0.74 0.97
N SER A 93 -16.04 0.04 1.00
CA SER A 93 -16.46 -0.67 2.21
C SER A 93 -15.41 -1.69 2.65
N GLN A 94 -14.83 -2.43 1.70
CA GLN A 94 -13.78 -3.41 1.97
C GLN A 94 -12.47 -2.72 2.40
N LEU A 95 -12.04 -1.68 1.67
CA LEU A 95 -10.89 -0.86 2.03
C LEU A 95 -10.98 -0.33 3.47
N LYS A 96 -12.16 0.15 3.90
CA LYS A 96 -12.38 0.61 5.28
C LYS A 96 -12.24 -0.51 6.30
N GLN A 97 -12.83 -1.68 6.04
CA GLN A 97 -12.73 -2.83 6.96
C GLN A 97 -11.30 -3.32 7.09
N ASP A 98 -10.56 -3.37 5.98
CA ASP A 98 -9.16 -3.75 5.96
C ASP A 98 -8.29 -2.70 6.68
N PHE A 99 -8.66 -1.41 6.59
CA PHE A 99 -7.96 -0.35 7.32
C PHE A 99 -8.19 -0.47 8.83
N LEU A 100 -9.40 -0.79 9.27
CA LEU A 100 -9.68 -1.10 10.67
C LEU A 100 -8.89 -2.33 11.14
N THR A 101 -8.81 -3.37 10.31
CA THR A 101 -7.99 -4.56 10.57
C THR A 101 -6.51 -4.21 10.69
N TYR A 102 -5.99 -3.35 9.83
CA TYR A 102 -4.63 -2.82 9.91
C TYR A 102 -4.39 -2.10 11.25
N GLN A 103 -5.32 -1.22 11.67
CA GLN A 103 -5.22 -0.53 12.96
C GLN A 103 -5.24 -1.49 14.16
N GLU A 104 -5.97 -2.60 14.08
CA GLU A 104 -5.94 -3.65 15.10
C GLU A 104 -4.59 -4.37 15.13
N LYS A 105 -4.06 -4.75 13.97
CA LYS A 105 -2.73 -5.37 13.85
C LYS A 105 -1.60 -4.49 14.39
N LEU A 106 -1.68 -3.18 14.18
CA LEU A 106 -0.73 -2.22 14.77
C LEU A 106 -0.73 -2.26 16.30
N LYS A 107 -1.87 -2.52 16.95
CA LYS A 107 -1.97 -2.62 18.41
C LYS A 107 -1.38 -3.94 18.93
N GLU A 108 -1.48 -5.00 18.14
CA GLU A 108 -0.90 -6.30 18.48
C GLU A 108 0.64 -6.30 18.42
N GLN A 109 1.23 -5.45 17.58
CA GLN A 109 2.69 -5.32 17.40
C GLN A 109 3.41 -6.66 17.11
N ASN A 110 2.75 -7.55 16.37
CA ASN A 110 3.24 -8.88 16.04
C ASN A 110 4.08 -8.93 14.75
N PHE A 111 4.86 -7.89 14.47
CA PHE A 111 5.70 -7.71 13.27
C PHE A 111 6.89 -6.78 13.57
N ASP A 112 7.93 -6.84 12.74
CA ASP A 112 9.08 -5.94 12.80
C ASP A 112 8.86 -4.72 11.91
N MET A 113 9.21 -3.53 12.41
CA MET A 113 9.26 -2.32 11.60
C MET A 113 10.57 -2.27 10.81
N ILE A 114 10.48 -2.13 9.49
CA ILE A 114 11.64 -2.08 8.59
C ILE A 114 11.90 -0.63 8.23
N GLU A 115 12.98 -0.09 8.78
CA GLU A 115 13.42 1.27 8.46
C GLU A 115 14.00 1.33 7.04
N THR A 116 13.50 2.27 6.25
CA THR A 116 13.98 2.50 4.88
C THR A 116 14.87 3.72 4.77
N SER A 117 15.73 3.75 3.76
CA SER A 117 16.63 4.88 3.54
C SER A 117 15.87 6.17 3.23
N VAL A 118 16.47 7.32 3.56
CA VAL A 118 15.93 8.64 3.20
C VAL A 118 15.66 8.75 1.70
N ASN A 119 16.50 8.14 0.86
CA ASN A 119 16.32 8.13 -0.58
C ASN A 119 15.05 7.35 -0.99
N THR A 120 14.81 6.20 -0.37
CA THR A 120 13.60 5.38 -0.60
C THR A 120 12.35 6.17 -0.21
N LYS A 121 12.34 6.79 0.97
CA LYS A 121 11.21 7.62 1.44
C LYS A 121 10.95 8.79 0.49
N SER A 122 12.01 9.49 0.08
CA SER A 122 11.90 10.61 -0.86
C SER A 122 11.38 10.17 -2.23
N ARG A 123 11.76 8.97 -2.69
CA ARG A 123 11.27 8.40 -3.95
C ARG A 123 9.79 8.04 -3.86
N VAL A 124 9.37 7.38 -2.79
CA VAL A 124 7.96 7.08 -2.52
C VAL A 124 7.14 8.37 -2.43
N ASP A 125 7.64 9.38 -1.72
CA ASP A 125 7.00 10.70 -1.62
C ASP A 125 6.84 11.37 -2.98
N TYR A 126 7.87 11.32 -3.81
CA TYR A 126 7.81 11.83 -5.17
C TYR A 126 6.73 11.10 -5.98
N ILE A 127 6.71 9.77 -5.94
CA ILE A 127 5.76 8.91 -6.66
C ILE A 127 4.32 9.24 -6.24
N LEU A 128 4.03 9.31 -4.93
CA LEU A 128 2.67 9.51 -4.42
C LEU A 128 2.10 10.92 -4.66
N ASN A 129 2.90 11.86 -5.19
CA ASN A 129 2.52 13.25 -5.42
C ASN A 129 2.74 13.71 -6.88
N GLN A 130 2.83 12.79 -7.86
CA GLN A 130 3.11 13.16 -9.26
C GLN A 130 2.01 13.99 -9.95
N ASN A 131 0.76 13.95 -9.47
CA ASN A 131 -0.39 14.66 -10.07
C ASN A 131 -0.94 15.80 -9.20
N GLN A 132 -0.13 16.38 -8.29
CA GLN A 132 -0.51 17.55 -7.49
C GLN A 132 -0.25 18.88 -8.20
#